data_AF-A0A957TBY3-F1
#
_entry.id   AF-A0A957TBY3-F1
#
_cell.length_a   1.000
_cell.length_b   1.000
_cell.length_c   1.000
_cell.angle_alpha   90.00
_cell.angle_beta   90.00
_cell.angle_gamma   90.00
#
_symmetry.space_group_name_H-M   'P 1'
#
loop_
_entity.id
_entity.type
_entity.pdbx_description
1 polymer ?
#
loop_
_entity_poly.entity_id
_entity_poly.type
_entity_poly.pdbx_seq_one_letter_code
_entity_poly.pdbx_strand_id
1 'polypeptide(L)'
;MPFQLYIVIALALTFDFLNGVHDSSNIVATMIASRAFRPNMALGLTAVANFLGPFLFGVAVATTIGDEVAESHALNLEVIIACLVGAIVWNILTWVLGIPSSSS
;
A
#
# COMPACT_ATOMS: atom_id res chain seq x y z
N MET A 1 0.44 -26.41 0.49
CA MET A 1 0.25 -25.02 0.06
C MET A 1 0.97 -24.83 -1.27
N PRO A 2 0.32 -24.30 -2.32
CA PRO A 2 0.97 -24.09 -3.60
C PRO A 2 2.10 -23.07 -3.44
N PHE A 3 3.28 -23.35 -4.02
CA PHE A 3 4.47 -22.49 -3.95
C PHE A 3 4.18 -21.03 -4.34
N GLN A 4 3.28 -20.83 -5.31
CA GLN A 4 2.82 -19.53 -5.78
C GLN A 4 2.20 -18.65 -4.67
N LEU A 5 1.57 -19.24 -3.65
CA LEU A 5 0.96 -18.48 -2.56
C LEU A 5 2.03 -17.76 -1.71
N TYR A 6 3.17 -18.41 -1.48
CA TYR A 6 4.27 -17.77 -0.75
C TYR A 6 4.85 -16.59 -1.53
N ILE A 7 4.91 -16.69 -2.87
CA ILE A 7 5.33 -15.59 -3.74
C ILE A 7 4.34 -14.42 -3.63
N VAL A 8 3.03 -14.69 -3.73
CA VAL A 8 2.00 -13.66 -3.59
C VAL A 8 2.12 -12.94 -2.26
N ILE A 9 2.28 -13.67 -1.15
CA ILE A 9 2.43 -13.05 0.18
C ILE A 9 3.69 -12.17 0.23
N ALA A 10 4.83 -12.67 -0.27
CA ALA A 10 6.06 -11.89 -0.28
C ALA A 10 5.94 -10.61 -1.13
N LEU A 11 5.32 -10.70 -2.31
CA LEU A 11 5.07 -9.56 -3.18
C LEU A 11 4.08 -8.57 -2.57
N ALA A 12 2.98 -9.05 -1.98
CA ALA A 12 1.99 -8.20 -1.33
C ALA A 12 2.60 -7.40 -0.18
N LEU A 13 3.41 -8.04 0.68
CA LEU A 13 4.13 -7.35 1.76
C LEU A 13 5.15 -6.33 1.23
N THR A 14 5.83 -6.67 0.13
CA THR A 14 6.79 -5.74 -0.52
C THR A 14 6.07 -4.53 -1.08
N PHE A 15 4.96 -4.74 -1.79
CA PHE A 15 4.14 -3.67 -2.34
C PHE A 15 3.59 -2.77 -1.24
N ASP A 16 2.99 -3.34 -0.19
CA ASP A 16 2.42 -2.59 0.93
C ASP A 16 3.48 -1.73 1.65
N PHE A 17 4.69 -2.29 1.87
CA PHE A 17 5.80 -1.54 2.43
C PHE A 17 6.23 -0.36 1.54
N LEU A 18 6.45 -0.61 0.24
CA LEU A 18 6.87 0.43 -0.69
C LEU A 18 5.81 1.52 -0.83
N ASN A 19 4.53 1.13 -0.89
CA ASN A 19 3.42 2.06 -0.97
C ASN A 19 3.30 2.90 0.30
N GLY A 20 3.42 2.28 1.48
CA GLY A 20 3.43 2.96 2.76
C GLY A 20 4.56 3.99 2.88
N VAL A 21 5.77 3.68 2.39
CA VAL A 21 6.88 4.65 2.36
C VAL A 21 6.55 5.84 1.45
N HIS A 22 6.04 5.57 0.25
CA HIS A 22 5.71 6.60 -0.72
C HIS A 22 4.61 7.55 -0.19
N ASP A 23 3.53 7.00 0.35
CA ASP A 23 2.38 7.76 0.86
C ASP A 23 2.63 8.40 2.23
N SER A 24 3.55 7.85 3.03
CA SER A 24 3.86 8.40 4.36
C SER A 24 4.22 9.89 4.31
N SER A 25 4.92 10.31 3.26
CA SER A 25 5.33 11.69 3.03
C SER A 25 4.13 12.63 2.96
N ASN A 26 3.04 12.22 2.28
CA ASN A 26 1.83 13.02 2.15
C ASN A 26 1.09 13.15 3.48
N ILE A 27 1.02 12.06 4.27
CA ILE A 27 0.29 12.05 5.55
C ILE A 27 1.00 12.90 6.61
N VAL A 28 2.34 12.84 6.68
CA VAL A 28 3.11 13.54 7.73
C VAL A 28 3.50 14.97 7.38
N ALA A 29 3.45 15.35 6.09
CA ALA A 29 3.90 16.67 5.62
C ALA A 29 3.24 17.83 6.39
N THR A 30 1.94 17.75 6.65
CA THR A 30 1.18 18.81 7.35
C THR A 30 1.62 18.98 8.80
N MET A 31 1.78 17.88 9.54
CA MET A 31 2.20 17.86 10.95
C MET A 31 3.63 18.37 11.12
N ILE A 32 4.53 18.03 10.18
CA ILE A 32 5.94 18.45 10.20
C ILE A 32 6.08 19.91 9.74
N ALA A 33 5.43 20.31 8.64
CA ALA A 33 5.54 21.66 8.09
C ALA A 33 4.95 22.72 9.03
N SER A 34 3.86 22.39 9.73
CA SER A 34 3.27 23.24 10.78
C SER A 34 4.09 23.27 12.08
N ARG A 35 5.11 22.42 12.21
CA ARG A 35 5.91 22.21 13.43
C ARG A 35 5.10 21.77 14.65
N ALA A 36 3.93 21.17 14.43
CA ALA A 36 3.10 20.62 15.50
C ALA A 36 3.75 19.39 16.14
N PHE A 37 4.44 18.56 15.35
CA PHE A 37 5.13 17.36 15.81
C PHE A 37 6.58 17.30 15.30
N ARG A 38 7.45 16.64 16.08
CA ARG A 38 8.77 16.23 15.61
C ARG A 38 8.63 15.11 14.56
N PRO A 39 9.49 15.06 13.51
CA PRO A 39 9.37 14.06 12.44
C PRO A 39 9.23 12.62 12.92
N ASN A 40 10.03 12.21 13.89
CA ASN A 40 9.99 10.84 14.44
C ASN A 40 8.65 10.53 15.12
N MET A 41 8.06 11.50 15.82
CA MET A 41 6.75 11.32 16.46
C MET A 41 5.63 11.29 15.44
N ALA A 42 5.70 12.13 14.40
CA ALA A 42 4.72 12.14 13.31
C ALA A 42 4.70 10.79 12.58
N LEU A 43 5.88 10.26 12.21
CA LEU A 43 6.02 8.95 11.59
C LEU A 43 5.51 7.82 12.50
N GLY A 44 5.86 7.84 13.79
CA GLY A 44 5.42 6.84 14.75
C GLY A 44 3.89 6.84 14.93
N LEU A 45 3.28 8.02 15.05
CA LEU A 45 1.82 8.16 15.13
C LEU A 45 1.15 7.66 13.86
N THR A 46 1.64 8.06 12.69
CA THR A 46 1.10 7.64 11.39
C THR A 46 1.20 6.13 11.19
N ALA A 47 2.31 5.50 11.60
CA ALA A 47 2.48 4.05 11.51
C ALA A 47 1.47 3.30 12.40
N VAL A 48 1.30 3.74 13.66
CA VAL A 48 0.33 3.14 14.58
C VAL A 48 -1.11 3.35 14.08
N ALA A 49 -1.43 4.55 13.59
CA ALA A 49 -2.74 4.85 13.05
C ALA A 49 -3.07 4.02 11.80
N ASN A 50 -2.13 3.88 10.86
CA ASN A 50 -2.31 3.04 9.67
C ASN A 50 -2.48 1.56 10.04
N PHE A 51 -1.67 1.06 10.99
CA PHE A 51 -1.78 -0.32 11.44
C PHE A 51 -3.13 -0.60 12.11
N LEU A 52 -3.62 0.31 12.97
CA LEU A 52 -4.89 0.14 13.68
C LEU A 52 -6.12 0.40 12.81
N GLY A 53 -5.99 1.18 11.74
CA GLY A 53 -7.09 1.61 10.86
C GLY A 53 -8.01 0.46 10.43
N PRO A 54 -7.48 -0.61 9.80
CA PRO A 54 -8.29 -1.76 9.36
C PRO A 54 -9.02 -2.48 10.51
N PHE A 55 -8.45 -2.50 11.71
CA PHE A 55 -9.07 -3.16 12.87
C PHE A 55 -10.18 -2.33 13.51
N LEU A 56 -10.08 -1.00 13.44
CA LEU A 56 -11.06 -0.07 14.03
C LEU A 56 -12.18 0.29 13.07
N PHE A 57 -11.88 0.45 11.78
CA PHE A 57 -12.82 0.92 10.76
C PHE A 57 -13.24 -0.18 9.77
N GLY A 58 -12.67 -1.37 9.88
CA GLY A 58 -12.95 -2.50 9.00
C GLY A 58 -12.24 -2.39 7.65
N VAL A 59 -12.60 -3.29 6.74
CA VAL A 59 -11.92 -3.47 5.44
C VAL A 59 -12.86 -3.21 4.25
N ALA A 60 -13.89 -2.39 4.46
CA ALA A 60 -14.95 -2.17 3.48
C ALA A 60 -14.43 -1.71 2.11
N VAL A 61 -13.43 -0.81 2.08
CA VAL A 61 -12.82 -0.35 0.81
C VAL A 61 -12.15 -1.50 0.06
N ALA A 62 -11.41 -2.37 0.74
CA ALA A 62 -10.76 -3.49 0.07
C ALA A 62 -11.78 -4.52 -0.44
N THR A 63 -12.89 -4.72 0.28
CA THR A 63 -13.99 -5.59 -0.17
C THR A 63 -14.66 -5.00 -1.42
N THR A 64 -15.01 -3.71 -1.41
CA THR A 64 -15.63 -3.05 -2.56
C THR A 64 -14.71 -3.05 -3.79
N ILE A 65 -13.43 -2.69 -3.62
CA ILE A 65 -12.45 -2.74 -4.72
C ILE A 65 -12.30 -4.18 -5.23
N GLY A 66 -12.21 -5.15 -4.31
CA GLY A 66 -12.11 -6.57 -4.64
C GLY A 66 -13.32 -7.10 -5.41
N ASP A 67 -14.53 -6.63 -5.10
CA ASP A 67 -15.76 -7.12 -5.72
C ASP A 67 -16.13 -6.36 -7.02
N GLU A 68 -15.82 -5.05 -7.10
CA GLU A 68 -16.20 -4.20 -8.25
C GLU A 68 -15.13 -4.16 -9.35
N VAL A 69 -13.84 -4.25 -8.99
CA VAL A 69 -12.74 -4.15 -9.96
C VAL A 69 -12.29 -5.53 -10.43
N ALA A 70 -12.46 -6.56 -9.60
CA ALA A 70 -11.93 -7.88 -9.89
C ALA A 70 -13.03 -8.82 -10.39
N GLU A 71 -12.97 -9.21 -11.67
CA GLU A 71 -13.81 -10.31 -12.18
C GLU A 71 -13.35 -11.63 -11.55
N SER A 72 -14.16 -12.16 -10.63
CA SER A 72 -13.85 -13.36 -9.84
C SER A 72 -13.46 -14.60 -10.67
N HIS A 73 -13.90 -14.69 -11.92
CA HIS A 73 -13.56 -15.79 -12.83
C HIS A 73 -12.16 -15.67 -13.45
N ALA A 74 -11.56 -14.48 -13.44
CA ALA A 74 -10.22 -14.20 -13.99
C ALA A 74 -9.12 -14.18 -12.91
N LEU A 75 -9.50 -14.27 -11.63
CA LEU A 75 -8.56 -14.19 -10.50
C LEU A 75 -7.86 -15.51 -10.22
N ASN A 76 -6.78 -15.74 -10.97
CA ASN A 76 -5.81 -16.80 -10.68
C ASN A 76 -4.55 -16.23 -10.02
N LEU A 77 -3.81 -17.07 -9.30
CA LEU A 77 -2.57 -16.67 -8.59
C LEU A 77 -1.56 -16.00 -9.53
N GLU A 78 -1.48 -16.44 -10.79
CA GLU A 78 -0.58 -15.86 -11.81
C GLU A 78 -0.94 -14.43 -12.17
N VAL A 79 -2.24 -14.12 -12.25
CA VAL A 79 -2.74 -12.76 -12.52
C VAL A 79 -2.41 -11.84 -11.35
N ILE A 80 -2.62 -12.30 -10.12
CA ILE A 80 -2.29 -11.52 -8.92
C ILE A 80 -0.79 -11.21 -8.87
N ILE A 81 0.06 -12.18 -9.19
CA ILE A 81 1.51 -11.96 -9.26
C ILE A 81 1.85 -10.90 -10.31
N ALA A 82 1.26 -10.99 -11.52
CA ALA A 82 1.50 -10.02 -12.58
C ALA A 82 1.06 -8.60 -12.18
N CYS A 83 -0.10 -8.46 -11.55
CA CYS A 83 -0.60 -7.19 -11.03
C CYS A 83 0.33 -6.60 -9.95
N LEU A 84 0.75 -7.42 -8.97
CA LEU A 84 1.65 -6.98 -7.91
C LEU A 84 3.02 -6.55 -8.46
N VAL A 85 3.60 -7.31 -9.38
CA VAL A 85 4.87 -6.93 -10.01
C VAL A 85 4.71 -5.62 -10.79
N GLY A 86 3.65 -5.48 -11.58
CA GLY A 86 3.36 -4.25 -12.33
C GLY A 86 3.21 -3.04 -11.41
N ALA A 87 2.45 -3.18 -10.32
CA ALA A 87 2.24 -2.12 -9.33
C ALA A 87 3.55 -1.74 -8.60
N ILE A 88 4.36 -2.73 -8.21
CA ILE A 88 5.68 -2.48 -7.58
C ILE A 88 6.62 -1.74 -8.54
N VAL A 89 6.72 -2.22 -9.78
CA VAL A 89 7.59 -1.59 -10.80
C VAL A 89 7.14 -0.16 -11.04
N TRP A 90 5.83 0.08 -11.16
CA TRP A 90 5.29 1.42 -11.31
C TRP A 90 5.61 2.32 -10.12
N ASN A 91 5.41 1.85 -8.89
CA ASN A 91 5.69 2.60 -7.67
C ASN A 91 7.18 2.98 -7.54
N ILE A 92 8.08 2.06 -7.88
CA ILE A 92 9.52 2.36 -7.89
C ILE A 92 9.86 3.38 -8.97
N LEU A 93 9.29 3.24 -10.17
CA LEU A 93 9.54 4.14 -11.29
C LEU A 93 9.08 5.56 -10.97
N THR A 94 7.86 5.73 -10.47
CA THR A 94 7.31 7.04 -10.11
C THR A 94 8.09 7.68 -8.97
N TRP A 95 8.52 6.88 -7.99
CA TRP A 95 9.37 7.35 -6.91
C TRP A 95 10.73 7.87 -7.42
N VAL A 96 11.40 7.12 -8.31
CA VAL A 96 12.67 7.54 -8.92
C VAL A 96 12.51 8.81 -9.76
N LEU A 97 11.36 8.99 -10.42
CA LEU A 97 11.06 10.20 -11.19
C LEU A 97 10.54 11.37 -10.34
N GLY A 98 10.30 11.17 -9.04
CA GLY A 98 9.72 12.17 -8.15
C GLY A 98 8.28 12.55 -8.50
N ILE A 99 7.56 11.68 -9.20
CA ILE A 99 6.17 11.91 -9.60
C ILE A 99 5.27 11.39 -8.47
N PRO A 100 4.38 12.24 -7.91
CA PRO A 100 3.39 11.76 -6.95
C PRO A 100 2.41 10.82 -7.67
N SER A 101 2.52 9.52 -7.38
CA SER A 101 1.64 8.48 -7.91
C SER A 101 0.62 8.03 -6.87
N SER A 102 -0.60 7.78 -7.32
CA SER A 102 -1.59 7.02 -6.56
C SER A 102 -1.45 5.54 -6.93
N SER A 103 -1.09 4.72 -5.94
CA SER A 103 -0.92 3.27 -6.12
C SER A 103 -2.07 2.45 -5.52
N SER A 104 -3.11 3.14 -5.02
CA SER A 104 -4.34 2.58 -4.43
C SER A 104 -5.34 2.12 -5.48
#